data_AF-A0A1U8CZV7-F1
#
_entry.id   AF-A0A1U8CZV7-F1
#
_cell.length_a   1.000
_cell.length_b   1.000
_cell.length_c   1.000
_cell.angle_alpha   90.00
_cell.angle_beta   90.00
_cell.angle_gamma   90.00
#
_symmetry.space_group_name_H-M   'P 1'
#
loop_
_entity.id
_entity.type
_entity.pdbx_description
1 polymer ?
#
loop_
_entity_poly.entity_id
_entity_poly.type
_entity_poly.pdbx_seq_one_letter_code
_entity_poly.pdbx_strand_id
1 'polypeptide(L)'
;MASAQPARTYSYFSQPRALPARRAYRGPAEQPEEPRRYANLMYDRRVVRGSTYALPQLPWGPQPDPLEVQRQEEERRKARARKRAKEHLQTRTPEPVEGRKHIDVQTELYLEELGDRIIEVDVECQTDAFLDRPPTPLFIPAKTGRDAATQIQEGELFDFDIEVKPMLEVLVGKTIEQALLEVMEEEELANLRAHQYAFEELRNAELAEVQRLEEQERRHREEKERRKRQQVQVLQKQKETSEKIAARAFAQCYLADLIPSVFSSLRESGYFYDPVERDIEMDFLPWLMEEVEKTLEKKILGRTMLDSLIRVVVEKRLDAFDQANTSQAKVSGHTEVFGQADQASAQVSSCQTSVQLNMSHQTETQEPETK
;
A
#
# COMPACT_ATOMS: atom_id res chain seq x y z
N MET A 1 -9.40 -0.46 -17.40
CA MET A 1 -10.29 -1.10 -18.39
C MET A 1 -11.68 -1.12 -17.82
N ALA A 2 -12.66 -0.48 -18.45
CA ALA A 2 -14.05 -0.48 -18.01
C ALA A 2 -14.85 -1.47 -18.87
N SER A 3 -15.65 -2.33 -18.23
CA SER A 3 -16.45 -3.37 -18.90
C SER A 3 -17.75 -2.78 -19.45
N ALA A 4 -17.94 -2.85 -20.77
CA ALA A 4 -19.21 -2.52 -21.40
C ALA A 4 -20.22 -3.67 -21.19
N GLN A 5 -21.43 -3.34 -20.73
CA GLN A 5 -22.55 -4.31 -20.69
C GLN A 5 -23.25 -4.39 -22.05
N PRO A 6 -23.76 -5.57 -22.46
CA PRO A 6 -24.36 -5.76 -23.78
C PRO A 6 -25.76 -5.12 -23.88
N ALA A 7 -26.04 -4.49 -25.03
CA ALA A 7 -27.35 -3.93 -25.32
C ALA A 7 -28.42 -5.04 -25.45
N ARG A 8 -29.51 -4.93 -24.69
CA ARG A 8 -30.67 -5.83 -24.80
C ARG A 8 -31.45 -5.54 -26.09
N THR A 9 -31.32 -6.41 -27.08
CA THR A 9 -32.15 -6.40 -28.28
C THR A 9 -33.60 -6.77 -27.95
N TYR A 10 -34.54 -5.86 -28.25
CA TYR A 10 -35.97 -6.11 -28.08
C TYR A 10 -36.48 -7.11 -29.13
N SER A 11 -36.86 -8.31 -28.71
CA SER A 11 -37.51 -9.31 -29.58
C SER A 11 -39.02 -9.31 -29.36
N TYR A 12 -39.77 -9.15 -30.44
CA TYR A 12 -41.23 -9.27 -30.46
C TYR A 12 -41.61 -10.61 -31.11
N PHE A 13 -42.28 -11.48 -30.36
CA PHE A 13 -42.86 -12.73 -30.86
C PHE A 13 -44.37 -12.70 -30.67
N SER A 14 -45.12 -12.61 -31.76
CA SER A 14 -46.54 -12.95 -31.78
C SER A 14 -46.69 -14.41 -32.23
N GLN A 15 -47.52 -15.19 -31.54
CA GLN A 15 -47.84 -16.54 -32.00
C GLN A 15 -48.67 -16.47 -33.29
N PRO A 16 -48.38 -17.31 -34.31
CA PRO A 16 -49.12 -17.29 -35.57
C PRO A 16 -50.58 -17.76 -35.35
N ARG A 17 -51.53 -16.83 -35.45
CA ARG A 17 -52.97 -17.13 -35.39
C ARG A 17 -53.47 -17.50 -36.77
N ALA A 18 -54.01 -18.72 -36.93
CA ALA A 18 -54.59 -19.17 -38.18
C ALA A 18 -55.79 -18.28 -38.59
N LEU A 19 -55.88 -17.95 -39.88
CA LEU A 19 -57.02 -17.24 -40.45
C LEU A 19 -58.25 -18.18 -40.50
N PRO A 20 -59.43 -17.76 -40.00
CA PRO A 20 -60.63 -18.58 -40.11
C PRO A 20 -61.05 -18.71 -41.58
N ALA A 21 -61.29 -19.94 -42.03
CA ALA A 21 -61.72 -20.22 -43.39
C ALA A 21 -63.10 -19.62 -43.66
N ARG A 22 -63.20 -18.82 -44.73
CA ARG A 22 -64.45 -18.17 -45.14
C ARG A 22 -65.41 -19.24 -45.71
N ARG A 23 -66.55 -19.46 -45.06
CA ARG A 23 -67.60 -20.37 -45.59
C ARG A 23 -68.32 -19.74 -46.78
N ALA A 24 -68.62 -20.55 -47.78
CA ALA A 24 -69.54 -20.19 -48.85
C ALA A 24 -70.98 -20.59 -48.47
N TYR A 25 -71.91 -19.66 -48.70
CA TYR A 25 -73.36 -19.84 -48.83
C TYR A 25 -74.20 -20.35 -47.61
N ARG A 26 -74.98 -19.40 -47.07
CA ARG A 26 -76.33 -19.54 -46.45
C ARG A 26 -76.55 -20.58 -45.32
N GLY A 27 -76.50 -20.10 -44.08
CA GLY A 27 -77.10 -20.71 -42.89
C GLY A 27 -77.49 -19.60 -41.87
N PRO A 28 -78.39 -19.85 -40.91
CA PRO A 28 -78.84 -18.82 -39.96
C PRO A 28 -77.77 -18.48 -38.91
N ALA A 29 -77.77 -17.23 -38.45
CA ALA A 29 -77.02 -16.77 -37.28
C ALA A 29 -77.66 -17.38 -35.99
N GLU A 30 -77.01 -17.46 -34.83
CA GLU A 30 -75.90 -16.65 -34.30
C GLU A 30 -74.85 -17.49 -33.56
N GLN A 31 -73.59 -17.05 -33.62
CA GLN A 31 -72.61 -17.25 -32.55
C GLN A 31 -72.07 -15.86 -32.20
N PRO A 32 -71.82 -15.54 -30.92
CA PRO A 32 -71.23 -14.26 -30.56
C PRO A 32 -69.79 -14.22 -31.06
N GLU A 33 -69.52 -13.48 -32.14
CA GLU A 33 -68.15 -13.07 -32.44
C GLU A 33 -67.62 -12.32 -31.21
N GLU A 34 -66.45 -12.71 -30.69
CA GLU A 34 -65.75 -11.92 -29.69
C GLU A 34 -65.68 -10.48 -30.20
N PRO A 35 -66.15 -9.47 -29.43
CA PRO A 35 -66.21 -8.12 -29.92
C PRO A 35 -64.80 -7.69 -30.28
N ARG A 36 -64.54 -7.51 -31.58
CA ARG A 36 -63.28 -6.95 -32.08
C ARG A 36 -63.05 -5.64 -31.36
N ARG A 37 -62.17 -5.67 -30.36
CA ARG A 37 -61.73 -4.48 -29.64
C ARG A 37 -60.87 -3.68 -30.60
N TYR A 38 -61.52 -2.92 -31.48
CA TYR A 38 -60.92 -1.81 -32.18
C TYR A 38 -60.43 -0.85 -31.10
N ALA A 39 -59.15 -0.98 -30.75
CA ALA A 39 -58.48 -0.10 -29.81
C ALA A 39 -58.40 1.27 -30.50
N ASN A 40 -59.37 2.14 -30.21
CA ASN A 40 -59.35 3.51 -30.64
C ASN A 40 -58.01 4.13 -30.22
N LEU A 41 -57.19 4.53 -31.20
CA LEU A 41 -55.88 5.15 -30.98
C LEU A 41 -55.96 6.44 -30.14
N MET A 42 -57.17 7.00 -30.00
CA MET A 42 -57.54 8.11 -29.12
C MET A 42 -57.61 7.74 -27.62
N TYR A 43 -57.58 6.45 -27.25
CA TYR A 43 -57.57 5.97 -25.87
C TYR A 43 -56.44 4.98 -25.54
N ASP A 44 -55.64 4.56 -26.53
CA ASP A 44 -54.42 3.78 -26.26
C ASP A 44 -53.43 4.61 -25.43
N ARG A 45 -52.92 4.02 -24.34
CA ARG A 45 -51.94 4.64 -23.42
C ARG A 45 -50.53 4.66 -24.00
N ARG A 46 -50.26 3.89 -25.07
CA ARG A 46 -48.98 3.89 -25.80
C ARG A 46 -48.85 5.04 -26.78
N VAL A 47 -49.98 5.62 -27.22
CA VAL A 47 -50.01 6.73 -28.18
C VAL A 47 -49.90 8.05 -27.41
N VAL A 48 -48.69 8.59 -27.34
CA VAL A 48 -48.42 9.91 -26.74
C VAL A 48 -49.05 10.99 -27.62
N ARG A 49 -49.95 11.81 -27.02
CA ARG A 49 -50.64 12.91 -27.71
C ARG A 49 -50.11 14.24 -27.15
N GLY A 50 -49.26 14.91 -27.90
CA GLY A 50 -48.63 16.19 -27.50
C GLY A 50 -47.13 16.22 -27.77
N SER A 51 -46.46 17.29 -27.35
CA SER A 51 -45.00 17.45 -27.51
C SER A 51 -44.24 16.50 -26.58
N THR A 52 -43.36 15.68 -27.14
CA THR A 52 -42.56 14.68 -26.41
C THR A 52 -41.45 15.28 -25.55
N TYR A 53 -41.13 16.57 -25.74
CA TYR A 53 -40.06 17.27 -25.01
C TYR A 53 -40.37 17.59 -23.54
N ALA A 54 -41.64 17.49 -23.12
CA ALA A 54 -42.07 17.79 -21.74
C ALA A 54 -42.38 16.53 -20.90
N LEU A 55 -42.02 15.34 -21.39
CA LEU A 55 -42.12 14.11 -20.59
C LEU A 55 -41.02 14.09 -19.51
N PRO A 56 -41.36 13.94 -18.22
CA PRO A 56 -40.36 13.63 -17.21
C PRO A 56 -39.64 12.33 -17.61
N GLN A 57 -38.32 12.37 -17.72
CA GLN A 57 -37.53 11.16 -17.89
C GLN A 57 -37.70 10.32 -16.62
N LEU A 58 -38.38 9.17 -16.71
CA LEU A 58 -38.41 8.22 -15.61
C LEU A 58 -36.97 7.80 -15.29
N PRO A 59 -36.53 7.86 -14.02
CA PRO A 59 -35.28 7.26 -13.61
C PRO A 59 -35.32 5.76 -13.92
N TRP A 60 -34.35 5.28 -14.69
CA TRP A 60 -34.24 3.87 -15.03
C TRP A 60 -33.57 3.10 -13.86
N GLY A 61 -34.30 2.95 -12.75
CA GLY A 61 -33.87 2.28 -11.53
C GLY A 61 -35.04 1.58 -10.81
N PRO A 62 -34.82 0.41 -10.17
CA PRO A 62 -35.91 -0.45 -9.72
C PRO A 62 -36.37 -0.15 -8.29
N GLN A 63 -36.98 1.02 -8.05
CA GLN A 63 -37.91 1.21 -6.92
C GLN A 63 -38.75 2.49 -7.12
N PRO A 64 -40.09 2.42 -7.14
CA PRO A 64 -40.91 3.60 -6.87
C PRO A 64 -40.73 4.01 -5.41
N ASP A 65 -40.71 5.31 -5.13
CA ASP A 65 -40.55 5.81 -3.75
C ASP A 65 -41.65 5.22 -2.85
N PRO A 66 -41.32 4.72 -1.64
CA PRO A 66 -42.28 4.04 -0.78
C PRO A 66 -43.49 4.92 -0.40
N LEU A 67 -43.31 6.25 -0.39
CA LEU A 67 -44.37 7.23 -0.19
C LEU A 67 -45.39 7.28 -1.35
N GLU A 68 -44.96 7.09 -2.59
CA GLU A 68 -45.86 7.08 -3.75
C GLU A 68 -46.65 5.76 -3.85
N VAL A 69 -46.01 4.65 -3.48
CA VAL A 69 -46.70 3.35 -3.35
C VAL A 69 -47.79 3.42 -2.28
N GLN A 70 -47.47 3.96 -1.09
CA GLN A 70 -48.44 4.16 -0.01
C GLN A 70 -49.61 5.06 -0.43
N ARG A 71 -49.37 6.17 -1.14
CA ARG A 71 -50.45 7.02 -1.66
C ARG A 71 -51.36 6.28 -2.65
N GLN A 72 -50.79 5.49 -3.56
CA GLN A 72 -51.59 4.71 -4.51
C GLN A 72 -52.42 3.62 -3.82
N GLU A 73 -51.89 2.98 -2.78
CA GLU A 73 -52.64 2.02 -1.98
C GLU A 73 -53.75 2.68 -1.15
N GLU A 74 -53.49 3.85 -0.56
CA GLU A 74 -54.49 4.62 0.18
C GLU A 74 -55.62 5.09 -0.76
N GLU A 75 -55.32 5.59 -1.95
CA GLU A 75 -56.31 5.98 -2.96
C GLU A 75 -57.15 4.78 -3.42
N ARG A 76 -56.53 3.60 -3.65
CA ARG A 76 -57.26 2.35 -3.94
C ARG A 76 -58.13 1.90 -2.76
N ARG A 77 -57.67 2.07 -1.52
CA ARG A 77 -58.44 1.78 -0.29
C ARG A 77 -59.65 2.71 -0.18
N LYS A 78 -59.45 4.01 -0.38
CA LYS A 78 -60.49 5.06 -0.35
C LYS A 78 -61.52 4.87 -1.46
N ALA A 79 -61.11 4.49 -2.66
CA ALA A 79 -62.01 4.13 -3.76
C ALA A 79 -62.86 2.89 -3.45
N ARG A 80 -62.26 1.83 -2.89
CA ARG A 80 -62.99 0.62 -2.44
C ARG A 80 -63.98 0.93 -1.32
N ALA A 81 -63.57 1.73 -0.33
CA ALA A 81 -64.43 2.17 0.76
C ALA A 81 -65.61 3.01 0.26
N ARG A 82 -65.37 3.97 -0.65
CA ARG A 82 -66.43 4.78 -1.29
C ARG A 82 -67.41 3.91 -2.10
N LYS A 83 -66.93 2.83 -2.74
CA LYS A 83 -67.80 1.88 -3.46
C LYS A 83 -68.71 1.12 -2.49
N ARG A 84 -68.15 0.54 -1.42
CA ARG A 84 -68.92 -0.12 -0.36
C ARG A 84 -69.91 0.83 0.32
N ALA A 85 -69.51 2.05 0.65
CA ALA A 85 -70.40 3.05 1.23
C ALA A 85 -71.57 3.41 0.29
N LYS A 86 -71.34 3.47 -1.03
CA LYS A 86 -72.42 3.66 -2.02
C LYS A 86 -73.35 2.43 -2.10
N GLU A 87 -72.82 1.23 -1.97
CA GLU A 87 -73.59 -0.03 -1.92
C GLU A 87 -74.42 -0.12 -0.63
N HIS A 88 -73.93 0.37 0.51
CA HIS A 88 -74.68 0.45 1.78
C HIS A 88 -75.71 1.59 1.84
N LEU A 89 -75.48 2.71 1.13
CA LEU A 89 -76.44 3.84 1.07
C LEU A 89 -77.65 3.53 0.16
N GLN A 90 -77.59 2.48 -0.66
CA GLN A 90 -78.78 1.94 -1.32
C GLN A 90 -79.59 1.10 -0.33
N THR A 91 -80.44 1.79 0.45
CA THR A 91 -81.57 1.16 1.14
C THR A 91 -82.41 0.41 0.12
N ARG A 92 -82.40 -0.93 0.19
CA ARG A 92 -83.13 -1.80 -0.73
C ARG A 92 -84.64 -1.59 -0.61
N THR A 93 -85.22 -0.79 -1.50
CA THR A 93 -86.55 -1.14 -2.02
C THR A 93 -86.42 -2.50 -2.74
N PRO A 94 -87.32 -3.47 -2.49
CA PRO A 94 -87.28 -4.76 -3.16
C PRO A 94 -87.47 -4.56 -4.68
N GLU A 95 -86.87 -5.44 -5.48
CA GLU A 95 -87.00 -5.36 -6.94
C GLU A 95 -88.47 -5.57 -7.38
N PRO A 96 -88.96 -4.82 -8.38
CA PRO A 96 -90.34 -4.96 -8.85
C PRO A 96 -90.59 -6.36 -9.40
N VAL A 97 -91.72 -6.94 -9.02
CA VAL A 97 -92.20 -8.23 -9.53
C VAL A 97 -92.29 -8.19 -11.06
N GLU A 98 -91.83 -9.26 -11.73
CA GLU A 98 -91.73 -9.33 -13.19
C GLU A 98 -93.05 -8.92 -13.88
N GLY A 99 -92.93 -8.03 -14.86
CA GLY A 99 -94.08 -7.46 -15.59
C GLY A 99 -94.67 -6.19 -14.99
N ARG A 100 -94.21 -5.70 -13.83
CA ARG A 100 -94.62 -4.40 -13.26
C ARG A 100 -93.45 -3.42 -13.16
N LYS A 101 -93.76 -2.12 -13.15
CA LYS A 101 -92.81 -1.03 -12.89
C LYS A 101 -93.28 -0.26 -11.66
N HIS A 102 -92.37 0.09 -10.76
CA HIS A 102 -92.67 1.03 -9.69
C HIS A 102 -92.90 2.43 -10.28
N ILE A 103 -93.85 3.15 -9.71
CA ILE A 103 -94.19 4.55 -10.01
C ILE A 103 -94.15 5.28 -8.68
N ASP A 104 -93.50 6.44 -8.66
CA ASP A 104 -93.40 7.26 -7.45
C ASP A 104 -94.77 7.90 -7.17
N VAL A 105 -95.32 7.63 -5.98
CA VAL A 105 -96.58 8.21 -5.50
C VAL A 105 -96.26 9.46 -4.70
N GLN A 106 -97.06 10.52 -4.84
CA GLN A 106 -96.92 11.72 -4.01
C GLN A 106 -97.22 11.40 -2.54
N THR A 107 -96.16 11.22 -1.74
CA THR A 107 -96.21 11.08 -0.27
C THR A 107 -95.94 12.41 0.42
N GLU A 108 -96.24 13.53 -0.25
CA GLU A 108 -96.17 14.88 0.29
C GLU A 108 -97.36 15.09 1.23
N LEU A 109 -97.16 15.76 2.37
CA LEU A 109 -98.21 15.92 3.38
C LEU A 109 -99.25 16.95 2.92
N TYR A 110 -100.37 16.48 2.35
CA TYR A 110 -101.52 17.30 1.99
C TYR A 110 -102.63 17.15 3.04
N LEU A 111 -102.96 18.23 3.74
CA LEU A 111 -104.00 18.27 4.77
C LEU A 111 -105.03 19.35 4.42
N GLU A 112 -106.30 18.98 4.36
CA GLU A 112 -107.44 19.90 4.38
C GLU A 112 -108.03 19.95 5.79
N GLU A 113 -108.23 21.15 6.33
CA GLU A 113 -108.82 21.35 7.66
C GLU A 113 -110.36 21.37 7.57
N LEU A 114 -111.03 20.32 8.06
CA LEU A 114 -112.48 20.33 8.25
C LEU A 114 -112.85 21.08 9.54
N GLY A 115 -113.29 22.33 9.38
CA GLY A 115 -113.64 23.23 10.48
C GLY A 115 -115.12 23.20 10.87
N ASP A 116 -115.61 22.12 11.47
CA ASP A 116 -116.95 22.10 12.08
C ASP A 116 -116.92 21.48 13.49
N ARG A 117 -117.55 22.14 14.48
CA ARG A 117 -117.53 21.73 15.89
C ARG A 117 -118.85 21.06 16.26
N ILE A 118 -118.77 19.86 16.80
CA ILE A 118 -119.93 19.12 17.30
C ILE A 118 -120.46 19.82 18.57
N ILE A 119 -121.78 19.98 18.67
CA ILE A 119 -122.45 20.64 19.79
C ILE A 119 -122.68 19.62 20.92
N GLU A 120 -122.13 19.90 22.10
CA GLU A 120 -122.41 19.16 23.33
C GLU A 120 -123.71 19.68 23.98
N VAL A 121 -124.53 18.79 24.52
CA VAL A 121 -125.82 19.11 25.15
C VAL A 121 -125.83 18.57 26.58
N ASP A 122 -125.73 19.49 27.54
CA ASP A 122 -125.86 19.15 28.95
C ASP A 122 -127.32 18.86 29.33
N VAL A 123 -127.52 17.80 30.12
CA VAL A 123 -128.81 17.43 30.68
C VAL A 123 -128.69 17.36 32.20
N GLU A 124 -129.13 18.43 32.87
CA GLU A 124 -129.19 18.48 34.33
C GLU A 124 -130.45 17.78 34.83
N CYS A 125 -130.31 16.96 35.89
CA CYS A 125 -131.44 16.35 36.59
C CYS A 125 -131.25 16.48 38.11
N GLN A 126 -132.37 16.77 38.78
CA GLN A 126 -132.46 17.33 40.12
C GLN A 126 -131.99 16.38 41.22
N THR A 127 -131.13 16.89 42.12
CA THR A 127 -130.57 16.18 43.28
C THR A 127 -131.56 16.07 44.44
N ASP A 128 -131.66 14.88 45.03
CA ASP A 128 -132.19 14.68 46.39
C ASP A 128 -131.03 14.45 47.37
N ALA A 129 -131.21 14.81 48.65
CA ALA A 129 -130.14 14.86 49.64
C ALA A 129 -129.76 13.46 50.15
N PHE A 130 -128.73 12.86 49.54
CA PHE A 130 -128.20 11.55 49.93
C PHE A 130 -127.67 11.56 51.36
N LEU A 131 -128.27 10.75 52.24
CA LEU A 131 -127.66 10.35 53.51
C LEU A 131 -126.53 9.35 53.25
N ASP A 132 -125.43 9.46 54.00
CA ASP A 132 -124.27 8.57 53.85
C ASP A 132 -124.64 7.10 54.10
N ARG A 133 -124.82 6.37 53.00
CA ARG A 133 -124.93 4.92 53.00
C ARG A 133 -123.58 4.35 53.40
N PRO A 134 -123.49 3.45 54.40
CA PRO A 134 -122.23 2.80 54.73
C PRO A 134 -121.69 2.09 53.48
N PRO A 135 -120.36 2.12 53.23
CA PRO A 135 -119.78 1.58 52.00
C PRO A 135 -120.18 0.11 51.87
N THR A 136 -120.83 -0.22 50.76
CA THR A 136 -121.23 -1.60 50.48
C THR A 136 -119.99 -2.49 50.50
N PRO A 137 -120.01 -3.63 51.22
CA PRO A 137 -118.86 -4.51 51.30
C PRO A 137 -118.47 -4.95 49.88
N LEU A 138 -117.17 -4.89 49.59
CA LEU A 138 -116.64 -5.28 48.28
C LEU A 138 -117.02 -6.74 48.00
N PHE A 139 -117.82 -6.95 46.95
CA PHE A 139 -118.14 -8.29 46.48
C PHE A 139 -116.90 -8.89 45.83
N ILE A 140 -116.21 -9.77 46.56
CA ILE A 140 -115.12 -10.59 46.05
C ILE A 140 -115.77 -11.88 45.52
N PRO A 141 -115.76 -12.15 44.19
CA PRO A 141 -116.26 -13.40 43.66
C PRO A 141 -115.46 -14.58 44.23
N ALA A 142 -116.15 -15.66 44.60
CA ALA A 142 -115.47 -16.91 44.90
C ALA A 142 -114.69 -17.37 43.66
N LYS A 143 -113.40 -17.70 43.80
CA LYS A 143 -112.56 -18.18 42.69
C LYS A 143 -113.15 -19.47 42.12
N THR A 144 -113.76 -19.38 40.94
CA THR A 144 -114.29 -20.51 40.19
C THR A 144 -113.34 -20.90 39.07
N GLY A 145 -112.25 -21.57 39.46
CA GLY A 145 -111.24 -22.12 38.56
C GLY A 145 -110.44 -23.21 39.28
N ARG A 146 -109.76 -24.08 38.52
CA ARG A 146 -108.76 -25.00 39.09
C ARG A 146 -107.41 -24.31 39.02
N ASP A 147 -106.85 -23.95 40.17
CA ASP A 147 -105.49 -23.42 40.24
C ASP A 147 -104.50 -24.51 39.81
N ALA A 148 -103.64 -24.19 38.84
CA ALA A 148 -102.58 -25.06 38.36
C ALA A 148 -101.28 -24.27 38.30
N ALA A 149 -100.21 -24.82 38.88
CA ALA A 149 -98.87 -24.25 38.84
C ALA A 149 -97.97 -25.16 38.03
N THR A 150 -97.33 -24.61 36.99
CA THR A 150 -96.29 -25.28 36.21
C THR A 150 -94.95 -24.61 36.54
N GLN A 151 -94.02 -25.38 37.11
CA GLN A 151 -92.66 -24.92 37.39
C GLN A 151 -91.69 -25.86 36.68
N ILE A 152 -90.78 -25.27 35.91
CA ILE A 152 -89.65 -25.98 35.28
C ILE A 152 -88.62 -26.29 36.36
N GLN A 153 -88.16 -27.54 36.43
CA GLN A 153 -87.15 -27.97 37.41
C GLN A 153 -85.72 -27.72 36.88
N GLU A 154 -84.76 -27.68 37.81
CA GLU A 154 -83.34 -27.53 37.47
C GLU A 154 -82.90 -28.70 36.57
N GLY A 155 -82.43 -28.39 35.36
CA GLY A 155 -82.01 -29.37 34.36
C GLY A 155 -83.06 -29.79 33.33
N GLU A 156 -84.35 -29.42 33.49
CA GLU A 156 -85.43 -29.84 32.58
C GLU A 156 -85.34 -29.24 31.15
N LEU A 157 -84.66 -28.09 31.01
CA LEU A 157 -84.41 -27.42 29.72
C LEU A 157 -82.93 -27.46 29.27
N PHE A 158 -82.10 -28.32 29.88
CA PHE A 158 -80.68 -28.39 29.53
C PHE A 158 -80.45 -29.12 28.20
N ASP A 159 -79.95 -28.40 27.19
CA ASP A 159 -79.47 -28.97 25.93
C ASP A 159 -77.94 -29.01 25.91
N PHE A 160 -77.40 -30.21 26.09
CA PHE A 160 -75.95 -30.45 26.08
C PHE A 160 -75.28 -29.96 24.81
N ASP A 161 -75.90 -30.15 23.64
CA ASP A 161 -75.30 -29.82 22.36
C ASP A 161 -75.23 -28.30 22.14
N ILE A 162 -76.01 -27.50 22.86
CA ILE A 162 -75.93 -26.04 22.85
C ILE A 162 -74.88 -25.57 23.87
N GLU A 163 -74.97 -26.03 25.11
CA GLU A 163 -74.14 -25.54 26.23
C GLU A 163 -72.67 -25.98 26.14
N VAL A 164 -72.37 -27.12 25.51
CA VAL A 164 -70.99 -27.62 25.35
C VAL A 164 -70.19 -26.85 24.29
N LYS A 165 -70.86 -26.21 23.32
CA LYS A 165 -70.21 -25.49 22.20
C LYS A 165 -69.21 -24.42 22.63
N PRO A 166 -69.55 -23.44 23.51
CA PRO A 166 -68.60 -22.42 23.94
C PRO A 166 -67.41 -23.02 24.72
N MET A 167 -67.61 -24.11 25.47
CA MET A 167 -66.51 -24.81 26.15
C MET A 167 -65.55 -25.45 25.15
N LEU A 168 -66.08 -26.15 24.14
CA LEU A 168 -65.27 -26.77 23.09
C LEU A 168 -64.56 -25.74 22.21
N GLU A 169 -65.22 -24.64 21.87
CA GLU A 169 -64.61 -23.54 21.09
C GLU A 169 -63.41 -22.95 21.83
N VAL A 170 -63.52 -22.67 23.13
CA VAL A 170 -62.40 -22.17 23.94
C VAL A 170 -61.28 -23.20 24.09
N LEU A 171 -61.61 -24.49 24.30
CA LEU A 171 -60.60 -25.55 24.43
C LEU A 171 -59.86 -25.81 23.12
N VAL A 172 -60.57 -25.93 21.99
CA VAL A 172 -59.98 -26.15 20.67
C VAL A 172 -59.20 -24.91 20.20
N GLY A 173 -59.77 -23.70 20.38
CA GLY A 173 -59.08 -22.46 20.08
C GLY A 173 -57.77 -22.33 20.85
N LYS A 174 -57.81 -22.48 22.19
CA LYS A 174 -56.61 -22.32 23.03
C LYS A 174 -55.55 -23.40 22.78
N THR A 175 -55.94 -24.65 22.52
CA THR A 175 -54.98 -25.73 22.20
C THR A 175 -54.31 -25.50 20.85
N ILE A 176 -55.04 -25.02 19.83
CA ILE A 176 -54.46 -24.68 18.52
C ILE A 176 -53.56 -23.43 18.62
N GLU A 177 -53.99 -22.38 19.32
CA GLU A 177 -53.19 -21.17 19.53
C GLU A 177 -51.90 -21.47 20.28
N GLN A 178 -51.97 -22.25 21.37
CA GLN A 178 -50.78 -22.66 22.11
C GLN A 178 -49.82 -23.50 21.26
N ALA A 179 -50.33 -24.52 20.54
CA ALA A 179 -49.50 -25.36 19.68
C ALA A 179 -48.84 -24.57 18.54
N LEU A 180 -49.54 -23.57 17.96
CA LEU A 180 -48.96 -22.71 16.93
C LEU A 180 -47.84 -21.83 17.48
N LEU A 181 -48.02 -21.25 18.68
CA LEU A 181 -46.98 -20.43 19.32
C LEU A 181 -45.75 -21.26 19.69
N GLU A 182 -45.94 -22.46 20.24
CA GLU A 182 -44.84 -23.38 20.58
C GLU A 182 -44.04 -23.78 19.32
N VAL A 183 -44.70 -24.15 18.22
CA VAL A 183 -44.01 -24.49 16.96
C VAL A 183 -43.27 -23.28 16.37
N MET A 184 -43.85 -22.08 16.43
CA MET A 184 -43.16 -20.86 15.96
C MET A 184 -41.92 -20.55 16.80
N GLU A 185 -41.98 -20.68 18.13
CA GLU A 185 -40.81 -20.50 19.01
C GLU A 185 -39.73 -21.56 18.71
N GLU A 186 -40.09 -22.82 18.51
CA GLU A 186 -39.15 -23.88 18.15
C GLU A 186 -38.44 -23.62 16.80
N GLU A 187 -39.17 -23.18 15.77
CA GLU A 187 -38.59 -22.80 14.48
C GLU A 187 -37.67 -21.57 14.60
N GLU A 188 -38.06 -20.53 15.34
CA GLU A 188 -37.23 -19.35 15.58
C GLU A 188 -35.93 -19.71 16.32
N LEU A 189 -36.02 -20.54 17.38
CA LEU A 189 -34.85 -21.01 18.13
C LEU A 189 -33.94 -21.92 17.27
N ALA A 190 -34.51 -22.77 16.41
CA ALA A 190 -33.75 -23.59 15.48
C ALA A 190 -32.99 -22.73 14.46
N ASN A 191 -33.65 -21.72 13.88
CA ASN A 191 -33.03 -20.79 12.94
C ASN A 191 -31.91 -19.97 13.60
N LEU A 192 -32.13 -19.45 14.82
CA LEU A 192 -31.10 -18.71 15.57
C LEU A 192 -29.87 -19.58 15.88
N ARG A 193 -30.07 -20.84 16.29
CA ARG A 193 -28.97 -21.80 16.52
C ARG A 193 -28.21 -22.09 15.23
N ALA A 194 -28.92 -22.34 14.12
CA ALA A 194 -28.29 -22.58 12.82
C ALA A 194 -27.44 -21.37 12.35
N HIS A 195 -27.92 -20.14 12.55
CA HIS A 195 -27.14 -18.93 12.28
C HIS A 195 -25.92 -18.78 13.20
N GLN A 196 -26.04 -19.11 14.50
CA GLN A 196 -24.90 -19.11 15.42
C GLN A 196 -23.83 -20.10 15.01
N TYR A 197 -24.19 -21.36 14.71
CA TYR A 197 -23.23 -22.37 14.25
C TYR A 197 -22.54 -21.97 12.95
N ALA A 198 -23.28 -21.48 11.95
CA ALA A 198 -22.69 -21.03 10.69
C ALA A 198 -21.71 -19.85 10.88
N PHE A 199 -22.00 -18.94 11.82
CA PHE A 199 -21.10 -17.84 12.17
C PHE A 199 -19.85 -18.32 12.92
N GLU A 200 -20.00 -19.27 13.86
CA GLU A 200 -18.88 -19.88 14.58
C GLU A 200 -17.97 -20.68 13.65
N GLU A 201 -18.51 -21.47 12.73
CA GLU A 201 -17.76 -22.19 11.70
C GLU A 201 -16.94 -21.23 10.83
N LEU A 202 -17.57 -20.17 10.31
CA LEU A 202 -16.89 -19.14 9.51
C LEU A 202 -15.77 -18.45 10.32
N ARG A 203 -16.07 -18.01 11.54
CA ARG A 203 -15.11 -17.33 12.43
C ARG A 203 -13.93 -18.23 12.78
N ASN A 204 -14.16 -19.52 13.00
CA ASN A 204 -13.09 -20.48 13.29
C ASN A 204 -12.21 -20.74 12.06
N ALA A 205 -12.80 -20.80 10.86
CA ALA A 205 -12.06 -20.90 9.60
C ALA A 205 -11.21 -19.65 9.31
N GLU A 206 -11.79 -18.46 9.47
CA GLU A 206 -11.09 -17.17 9.33
C GLU A 206 -9.92 -17.05 10.33
N LEU A 207 -10.14 -17.40 11.60
CA LEU A 207 -9.11 -17.37 12.64
C LEU A 207 -7.95 -18.34 12.34
N ALA A 208 -8.24 -19.53 11.84
CA ALA A 208 -7.21 -20.48 11.40
C ALA A 208 -6.43 -19.98 10.17
N GLU A 209 -7.09 -19.30 9.23
CA GLU A 209 -6.40 -18.67 8.09
C GLU A 209 -5.51 -17.50 8.51
N VAL A 210 -6.00 -16.62 9.40
CA VAL A 210 -5.20 -15.51 9.93
C VAL A 210 -3.94 -16.03 10.63
N GLN A 211 -4.06 -17.03 11.50
CA GLN A 211 -2.89 -17.65 12.15
C GLN A 211 -1.88 -18.22 11.15
N ARG A 212 -2.36 -18.90 10.09
CA ARG A 212 -1.52 -19.43 9.02
C ARG A 212 -0.76 -18.31 8.28
N LEU A 213 -1.42 -17.20 8.01
CA LEU A 213 -0.83 -16.03 7.34
C LEU A 213 0.16 -15.29 8.25
N GLU A 214 -0.16 -15.10 9.53
CA GLU A 214 0.74 -14.49 10.53
C GLU A 214 2.02 -15.31 10.70
N GLU A 215 1.94 -16.64 10.79
CA GLU A 215 3.12 -17.50 10.83
C GLU A 215 3.98 -17.39 9.57
N GLN A 216 3.35 -17.37 8.40
CA GLN A 216 4.06 -17.20 7.13
C GLN A 216 4.74 -15.82 7.07
N GLU A 217 4.05 -14.76 7.49
CA GLU A 217 4.62 -13.41 7.53
C GLU A 217 5.78 -13.32 8.52
N ARG A 218 5.66 -13.96 9.71
CA ARG A 218 6.75 -14.03 10.70
C ARG A 218 8.00 -14.66 10.10
N ARG A 219 7.87 -15.82 9.43
CA ARG A 219 8.98 -16.51 8.76
C ARG A 219 9.64 -15.63 7.68
N HIS A 220 8.84 -14.98 6.82
CA HIS A 220 9.36 -14.07 5.80
C HIS A 220 10.02 -12.81 6.40
N ARG A 221 9.48 -12.26 7.48
CA ARG A 221 10.01 -11.09 8.19
C ARG A 221 11.37 -11.43 8.82
N GLU A 222 11.46 -12.58 9.50
CA GLU A 222 12.72 -13.11 10.03
C GLU A 222 13.78 -13.32 8.95
N GLU A 223 13.44 -13.94 7.80
CA GLU A 223 14.40 -14.12 6.70
C GLU A 223 14.82 -12.77 6.11
N LYS A 224 13.88 -11.86 5.82
CA LYS A 224 14.13 -10.52 5.30
C LYS A 224 15.05 -9.71 6.21
N GLU A 225 14.88 -9.81 7.52
CA GLU A 225 15.81 -9.21 8.49
C GLU A 225 17.20 -9.83 8.44
N ARG A 226 17.32 -11.17 8.40
CA ARG A 226 18.62 -11.85 8.27
C ARG A 226 19.35 -11.39 7.00
N ARG A 227 18.65 -11.35 5.86
CA ARG A 227 19.19 -10.84 4.58
C ARG A 227 19.61 -9.37 4.68
N LYS A 228 18.80 -8.51 5.31
CA LYS A 228 19.13 -7.08 5.51
C LYS A 228 20.39 -6.93 6.38
N ARG A 229 20.52 -7.69 7.48
CA ARG A 229 21.71 -7.66 8.35
C ARG A 229 22.96 -8.12 7.59
N GLN A 230 22.87 -9.20 6.80
CA GLN A 230 23.95 -9.66 5.92
C GLN A 230 24.36 -8.59 4.90
N GLN A 231 23.40 -7.96 4.21
CA GLN A 231 23.68 -6.94 3.20
C GLN A 231 24.34 -5.70 3.81
N VAL A 232 23.91 -5.27 5.01
CA VAL A 232 24.55 -4.16 5.74
C VAL A 232 26.01 -4.47 6.08
N GLN A 233 26.31 -5.69 6.55
CA GLN A 233 27.70 -6.12 6.82
C GLN A 233 28.56 -6.18 5.56
N VAL A 234 27.99 -6.63 4.42
CA VAL A 234 28.68 -6.63 3.12
C VAL A 234 28.98 -5.21 2.68
N LEU A 235 28.02 -4.29 2.77
CA LEU A 235 28.21 -2.87 2.41
C LEU A 235 29.23 -2.17 3.31
N GLN A 236 29.23 -2.45 4.62
CA GLN A 236 30.25 -1.95 5.55
C GLN A 236 31.66 -2.41 5.14
N LYS A 237 31.84 -3.72 4.91
CA LYS A 237 33.12 -4.28 4.46
C LYS A 237 33.54 -3.72 3.10
N GLN A 238 32.62 -3.58 2.15
CA GLN A 238 32.89 -2.96 0.85
C GLN A 238 33.38 -1.52 1.02
N LYS A 239 32.70 -0.71 1.85
CA LYS A 239 33.12 0.65 2.15
C LYS A 239 34.53 0.68 2.74
N GLU A 240 34.81 -0.09 3.80
CA GLU A 240 36.15 -0.20 4.38
C GLU A 240 37.22 -0.61 3.35
N THR A 241 36.93 -1.58 2.49
CA THR A 241 37.88 -2.01 1.45
C THR A 241 38.10 -0.91 0.41
N SER A 242 37.06 -0.18 0.02
CA SER A 242 37.17 0.94 -0.92
C SER A 242 37.99 2.09 -0.35
N GLU A 243 37.82 2.41 0.94
CA GLU A 243 38.61 3.43 1.65
C GLU A 243 40.08 3.00 1.79
N LYS A 244 40.35 1.73 2.12
CA LYS A 244 41.72 1.17 2.17
C LYS A 244 42.40 1.19 0.80
N ILE A 245 41.68 0.88 -0.28
CA ILE A 245 42.19 0.93 -1.66
C ILE A 245 42.45 2.39 -2.07
N ALA A 246 41.53 3.31 -1.78
CA ALA A 246 41.69 4.73 -2.08
C ALA A 246 42.86 5.36 -1.32
N ALA A 247 43.01 5.06 -0.03
CA ALA A 247 44.14 5.52 0.79
C ALA A 247 45.48 4.96 0.28
N ARG A 248 45.52 3.69 -0.12
CA ARG A 248 46.71 3.09 -0.76
C ARG A 248 47.05 3.78 -2.08
N ALA A 249 46.06 3.98 -2.96
CA ALA A 249 46.27 4.64 -4.25
C ALA A 249 46.76 6.09 -4.06
N PHE A 250 46.14 6.83 -3.14
CA PHE A 250 46.57 8.18 -2.77
C PHE A 250 48.02 8.20 -2.26
N ALA A 251 48.37 7.32 -1.33
CA ALA A 251 49.74 7.21 -0.81
C ALA A 251 50.75 6.82 -1.92
N GLN A 252 50.38 5.93 -2.84
CA GLN A 252 51.23 5.57 -3.98
C GLN A 252 51.49 6.75 -4.92
N CYS A 253 50.45 7.50 -5.31
CA CYS A 253 50.61 8.69 -6.14
C CYS A 253 51.43 9.78 -5.42
N TYR A 254 51.11 10.06 -4.15
CA TYR A 254 51.83 11.07 -3.37
C TYR A 254 53.31 10.74 -3.18
N LEU A 255 53.64 9.47 -2.89
CA LEU A 255 55.03 9.03 -2.77
C LEU A 255 55.75 8.99 -4.13
N ALA A 256 55.07 8.69 -5.22
CA ALA A 256 55.66 8.69 -6.56
C ALA A 256 56.17 10.08 -6.99
N ASP A 257 55.49 11.16 -6.57
CA ASP A 257 55.92 12.54 -6.84
C ASP A 257 56.90 13.06 -5.77
N LEU A 258 56.65 12.74 -4.49
CA LEU A 258 57.46 13.22 -3.37
C LEU A 258 58.88 12.62 -3.36
N ILE A 259 59.03 11.32 -3.66
CA ILE A 259 60.34 10.66 -3.62
C ILE A 259 61.32 11.33 -4.60
N PRO A 260 61.05 11.47 -5.92
CA PRO A 260 61.94 12.17 -6.84
C PRO A 260 62.21 13.62 -6.44
N SER A 261 61.20 14.35 -5.94
CA SER A 261 61.36 15.74 -5.50
C SER A 261 62.33 15.85 -4.31
N VAL A 262 62.17 15.02 -3.27
CA VAL A 262 63.06 15.03 -2.09
C VAL A 262 64.46 14.54 -2.45
N PHE A 263 64.60 13.48 -3.25
CA PHE A 263 65.90 12.99 -3.70
C PHE A 263 66.64 14.01 -4.59
N SER A 264 65.92 14.77 -5.41
CA SER A 264 66.52 15.86 -6.21
C SER A 264 66.98 17.00 -5.31
N SER A 265 66.14 17.44 -4.36
CA SER A 265 66.49 18.49 -3.40
C SER A 265 67.68 18.10 -2.50
N LEU A 266 67.77 16.84 -2.05
CA LEU A 266 68.92 16.35 -1.27
C LEU A 266 70.21 16.23 -2.10
N ARG A 267 70.09 15.99 -3.42
CA ARG A 267 71.22 16.01 -4.35
C ARG A 267 71.69 17.44 -4.61
N GLU A 268 70.77 18.36 -4.84
CA GLU A 268 71.05 19.80 -5.00
C GLU A 268 71.66 20.41 -3.73
N SER A 269 71.27 19.95 -2.54
CA SER A 269 71.87 20.36 -1.27
C SER A 269 73.21 19.67 -0.95
N GLY A 270 73.75 18.86 -1.87
CA GLY A 270 75.06 18.20 -1.72
C GLY A 270 75.12 17.06 -0.69
N TYR A 271 73.97 16.50 -0.27
CA TYR A 271 73.95 15.39 0.70
C TYR A 271 74.31 14.04 0.06
N PHE A 272 74.01 13.89 -1.24
CA PHE A 272 74.49 12.77 -2.05
C PHE A 272 75.75 13.17 -2.80
N TYR A 273 76.89 12.63 -2.38
CA TYR A 273 78.20 12.77 -3.02
C TYR A 273 78.64 11.43 -3.61
N ASP A 274 79.46 11.45 -4.67
CA ASP A 274 80.16 10.25 -5.12
C ASP A 274 81.31 9.98 -4.13
N PRO A 275 81.40 8.78 -3.51
CA PRO A 275 82.51 8.45 -2.62
C PRO A 275 83.86 8.57 -3.34
N VAL A 276 83.95 8.26 -4.64
CA VAL A 276 85.22 8.36 -5.39
C VAL A 276 85.64 9.81 -5.57
N GLU A 277 84.72 10.71 -5.90
CA GLU A 277 85.03 12.14 -5.96
C GLU A 277 85.46 12.66 -4.58
N ARG A 278 84.78 12.21 -3.52
CA ARG A 278 85.09 12.67 -2.16
C ARG A 278 86.43 12.16 -1.64
N ASP A 279 86.78 10.90 -1.89
CA ASP A 279 88.07 10.30 -1.54
C ASP A 279 89.20 10.97 -2.35
N ILE A 280 88.94 11.35 -3.62
CA ILE A 280 89.87 12.14 -4.41
C ILE A 280 90.08 13.54 -3.80
N GLU A 281 89.01 14.23 -3.40
CA GLU A 281 89.09 15.56 -2.78
C GLU A 281 89.79 15.55 -1.41
N MET A 282 89.53 14.54 -0.57
CA MET A 282 89.95 14.52 0.83
C MET A 282 91.28 13.80 1.07
N ASP A 283 91.59 12.75 0.31
CA ASP A 283 92.81 11.97 0.52
C ASP A 283 93.81 12.16 -0.62
N PHE A 284 93.38 12.00 -1.88
CA PHE A 284 94.30 12.04 -3.02
C PHE A 284 94.86 13.44 -3.30
N LEU A 285 94.03 14.48 -3.33
CA LEU A 285 94.48 15.85 -3.60
C LEU A 285 95.45 16.37 -2.52
N PRO A 286 95.19 16.21 -1.20
CA PRO A 286 96.16 16.59 -0.17
C PRO A 286 97.46 15.77 -0.26
N TRP A 287 97.37 14.46 -0.47
CA TRP A 287 98.56 13.61 -0.66
C TRP A 287 99.40 14.04 -1.87
N LEU A 288 98.76 14.35 -3.00
CA LEU A 288 99.42 14.81 -4.22
C LEU A 288 100.09 16.17 -3.99
N MET A 289 99.43 17.09 -3.30
CA MET A 289 99.99 18.39 -2.94
C MET A 289 101.19 18.24 -2.00
N GLU A 290 101.13 17.34 -1.02
CA GLU A 290 102.23 17.06 -0.09
C GLU A 290 103.44 16.43 -0.80
N GLU A 291 103.24 15.50 -1.75
CA GLU A 291 104.36 14.95 -2.51
C GLU A 291 104.93 15.95 -3.53
N VAL A 292 104.09 16.80 -4.14
CA VAL A 292 104.56 17.94 -4.95
C VAL A 292 105.42 18.88 -4.10
N GLU A 293 104.97 19.23 -2.89
CA GLU A 293 105.73 20.04 -1.93
C GLU A 293 107.08 19.38 -1.59
N LYS A 294 107.11 18.09 -1.22
CA LYS A 294 108.36 17.34 -1.00
C LYS A 294 109.29 17.35 -2.22
N THR A 295 108.77 17.25 -3.44
CA THR A 295 109.64 17.35 -4.64
C THR A 295 110.17 18.77 -4.86
N LEU A 296 109.40 19.79 -4.48
CA LEU A 296 109.81 21.18 -4.54
C LEU A 296 110.87 21.49 -3.47
N GLU A 297 110.69 21.03 -2.23
CA GLU A 297 111.67 21.09 -1.15
C GLU A 297 112.98 20.41 -1.56
N LYS A 298 112.94 19.19 -2.09
CA LYS A 298 114.14 18.49 -2.62
C LYS A 298 114.86 19.31 -3.69
N LYS A 299 114.11 19.99 -4.58
CA LYS A 299 114.68 20.89 -5.61
C LYS A 299 115.23 22.20 -5.03
N ILE A 300 114.58 22.77 -4.02
CA ILE A 300 115.06 23.97 -3.30
C ILE A 300 116.34 23.62 -2.55
N LEU A 301 116.34 22.57 -1.73
CA LEU A 301 117.52 22.07 -1.03
C LEU A 301 118.67 21.74 -2.00
N GLY A 302 118.38 21.08 -3.13
CA GLY A 302 119.36 20.83 -4.17
C GLY A 302 119.97 22.11 -4.76
N ARG A 303 119.16 23.16 -4.97
CA ARG A 303 119.65 24.49 -5.38
C ARG A 303 120.48 25.15 -4.29
N THR A 304 120.03 25.16 -3.04
CA THR A 304 120.79 25.74 -1.91
C THR A 304 122.12 25.02 -1.67
N MET A 305 122.15 23.69 -1.81
CA MET A 305 123.38 22.88 -1.76
C MET A 305 124.30 23.19 -2.93
N LEU A 306 123.77 23.38 -4.14
CA LEU A 306 124.56 23.79 -5.31
C LEU A 306 125.12 25.21 -5.14
N ASP A 307 124.32 26.17 -4.66
CA ASP A 307 124.73 27.56 -4.42
C ASP A 307 125.81 27.64 -3.33
N SER A 308 125.68 26.85 -2.25
CA SER A 308 126.72 26.75 -1.22
C SER A 308 128.00 26.05 -1.71
N LEU A 309 127.90 25.01 -2.54
CA LEU A 309 129.05 24.41 -3.22
C LEU A 309 129.75 25.39 -4.16
N ILE A 310 128.99 26.14 -4.96
CA ILE A 310 129.51 27.21 -5.83
C ILE A 310 130.24 28.24 -4.97
N ARG A 311 129.65 28.69 -3.87
CA ARG A 311 130.27 29.62 -2.93
C ARG A 311 131.59 29.08 -2.36
N VAL A 312 131.62 27.85 -1.85
CA VAL A 312 132.84 27.21 -1.31
C VAL A 312 133.91 27.02 -2.40
N VAL A 313 133.54 26.73 -3.64
CA VAL A 313 134.49 26.63 -4.77
C VAL A 313 135.03 28.00 -5.15
N VAL A 314 134.22 29.06 -5.10
CA VAL A 314 134.66 30.45 -5.33
C VAL A 314 135.59 30.92 -4.21
N GLU A 315 135.24 30.68 -2.94
CA GLU A 315 136.08 31.00 -1.78
C GLU A 315 137.42 30.25 -1.86
N LYS A 316 137.44 28.93 -2.11
CA LYS A 316 138.69 28.17 -2.32
C LYS A 316 139.50 28.63 -3.52
N ARG A 317 138.87 29.15 -4.58
CA ARG A 317 139.59 29.73 -5.73
C ARG A 317 140.17 31.11 -5.42
N LEU A 318 139.50 31.92 -4.60
CA LEU A 318 140.06 33.15 -4.04
C LEU A 318 141.28 32.84 -3.16
N ASP A 319 141.15 31.93 -2.19
CA ASP A 319 142.25 31.48 -1.33
C ASP A 319 143.44 30.95 -2.15
N ALA A 320 143.18 30.14 -3.19
CA ALA A 320 144.21 29.63 -4.08
C ALA A 320 144.85 30.72 -4.95
N PHE A 321 144.12 31.79 -5.30
CA PHE A 321 144.65 32.93 -6.04
C PHE A 321 145.52 33.82 -5.13
N ASP A 322 145.13 34.02 -3.88
CA ASP A 322 145.94 34.72 -2.88
C ASP A 322 147.20 33.91 -2.48
N GLN A 323 147.09 32.58 -2.42
CA GLN A 323 148.24 31.68 -2.29
C GLN A 323 149.14 31.69 -3.53
N ALA A 324 148.58 31.77 -4.74
CA ALA A 324 149.35 31.93 -5.99
C ALA A 324 150.08 33.27 -6.04
N ASN A 325 149.43 34.38 -5.64
CA ASN A 325 150.06 35.70 -5.55
C ASN A 325 151.19 35.74 -4.51
N THR A 326 151.04 35.06 -3.37
CA THR A 326 152.09 34.98 -2.34
C THR A 326 153.22 34.00 -2.66
N SER A 327 153.01 33.02 -3.55
CA SER A 327 154.04 32.08 -4.00
C SER A 327 154.75 32.51 -5.29
N GLN A 328 154.10 33.23 -6.21
CA GLN A 328 154.79 33.93 -7.31
C GLN A 328 155.75 35.01 -6.81
N ALA A 329 155.58 35.51 -5.59
CA ALA A 329 156.51 36.41 -4.92
C ALA A 329 157.74 35.70 -4.28
N LYS A 330 157.84 34.36 -4.31
CA LYS A 330 158.86 33.60 -3.55
C LYS A 330 159.56 32.45 -4.27
N VAL A 331 159.23 32.09 -5.50
CA VAL A 331 159.85 30.95 -6.22
C VAL A 331 160.49 31.37 -7.55
N SER A 332 161.48 32.26 -7.45
CA SER A 332 162.54 32.43 -8.45
C SER A 332 163.82 31.74 -7.98
N GLY A 333 163.78 30.41 -7.82
CA GLY A 333 164.91 29.64 -7.32
C GLY A 333 164.78 28.11 -7.43
N HIS A 334 165.61 27.52 -8.28
CA HIS A 334 166.13 26.13 -8.26
C HIS A 334 165.21 24.88 -8.43
N THR A 335 165.16 24.41 -9.68
CA THR A 335 165.68 23.10 -10.17
C THR A 335 165.46 21.76 -9.42
N GLU A 336 164.70 20.88 -10.09
CA GLU A 336 165.05 19.49 -10.52
C GLU A 336 164.93 18.22 -9.62
N VAL A 337 164.64 17.09 -10.31
CA VAL A 337 164.97 15.65 -10.04
C VAL A 337 163.94 14.67 -9.39
N PHE A 338 163.22 13.93 -10.26
CA PHE A 338 162.90 12.46 -10.28
C PHE A 338 161.83 11.72 -9.41
N GLY A 339 161.27 10.65 -10.03
CA GLY A 339 160.50 9.51 -9.44
C GLY A 339 159.00 9.47 -9.83
N GLN A 340 158.52 8.78 -10.88
CA GLN A 340 158.24 7.32 -10.99
C GLN A 340 157.58 6.71 -9.74
N ALA A 341 156.42 6.02 -9.77
CA ALA A 341 155.50 5.61 -10.86
C ALA A 341 154.06 5.39 -10.25
N ASP A 342 153.03 4.73 -10.83
CA ASP A 342 152.89 3.95 -12.08
C ASP A 342 151.41 3.79 -12.61
N GLN A 343 151.27 2.97 -13.67
CA GLN A 343 150.15 2.17 -14.23
C GLN A 343 148.97 1.77 -13.29
N ALA A 344 147.72 1.48 -13.73
CA ALA A 344 147.22 1.03 -15.05
C ALA A 344 145.72 1.34 -15.36
N SER A 345 145.39 1.23 -16.66
CA SER A 345 144.17 0.80 -17.40
C SER A 345 143.11 -0.10 -16.70
N ALA A 346 141.86 -0.35 -17.19
CA ALA A 346 141.01 0.18 -18.30
C ALA A 346 139.58 -0.46 -18.28
N GLN A 347 138.70 -0.04 -19.22
CA GLN A 347 137.47 -0.72 -19.73
C GLN A 347 136.26 -0.84 -18.76
N VAL A 348 135.00 -0.54 -19.10
CA VAL A 348 134.08 -0.86 -20.24
C VAL A 348 133.35 -2.21 -20.11
N SER A 349 132.05 -2.15 -19.75
CA SER A 349 130.92 -3.02 -20.19
C SER A 349 129.65 -2.47 -19.49
N SER A 350 128.59 -2.01 -20.15
CA SER A 350 127.62 -2.72 -21.00
C SER A 350 126.79 -3.79 -20.25
N CYS A 351 125.47 -3.56 -20.16
CA CYS A 351 124.39 -4.55 -20.23
C CYS A 351 123.03 -3.82 -20.22
N GLN A 352 122.24 -3.99 -21.29
CA GLN A 352 120.81 -3.68 -21.34
C GLN A 352 120.02 -4.91 -20.84
N THR A 353 118.80 -4.73 -20.32
CA THR A 353 117.65 -5.61 -20.62
C THR A 353 116.33 -4.85 -20.44
N SER A 354 115.39 -5.11 -21.35
CA SER A 354 114.04 -4.54 -21.52
C SER A 354 112.96 -5.41 -20.83
N VAL A 355 111.94 -4.85 -20.14
CA VAL A 355 110.55 -4.55 -20.62
C VAL A 355 109.55 -5.74 -20.58
N GLN A 356 108.27 -5.40 -20.32
CA GLN A 356 107.02 -6.19 -20.43
C GLN A 356 106.76 -7.28 -19.36
N LEU A 357 105.53 -7.67 -19.01
CA LEU A 357 104.14 -7.15 -18.96
C LEU A 357 103.22 -8.37 -18.73
N ASN A 358 101.95 -8.12 -18.40
CA ASN A 358 100.81 -9.04 -18.16
C ASN A 358 100.60 -9.37 -16.67
N MET A 359 99.55 -8.89 -15.99
CA MET A 359 98.09 -8.93 -16.29
C MET A 359 97.52 -10.34 -16.46
N SER A 360 96.84 -10.81 -15.41
CA SER A 360 95.97 -11.98 -15.41
C SER A 360 94.61 -11.59 -14.80
N HIS A 361 93.55 -11.67 -15.59
CA HIS A 361 92.17 -11.61 -15.12
C HIS A 361 91.72 -12.95 -14.53
N GLN A 362 90.88 -12.92 -13.48
CA GLN A 362 89.70 -13.78 -13.27
C GLN A 362 89.04 -13.32 -11.94
N THR A 363 87.93 -12.58 -11.99
CA THR A 363 86.52 -13.06 -11.95
C THR A 363 86.10 -13.69 -10.62
N GLU A 364 85.23 -13.00 -9.88
CA GLU A 364 83.94 -13.57 -9.43
C GLU A 364 82.98 -12.45 -9.00
N THR A 365 81.89 -12.29 -9.76
CA THR A 365 80.76 -11.40 -9.44
C THR A 365 79.69 -12.19 -8.70
N GLN A 366 79.09 -11.57 -7.68
CA GLN A 366 77.87 -12.06 -7.05
C GLN A 366 76.65 -11.77 -7.95
N GLU A 367 75.67 -12.68 -7.95
CA GLU A 367 74.29 -12.39 -8.36
C GLU A 367 73.33 -12.70 -7.20
N PRO A 368 72.33 -11.83 -6.93
CA PRO A 368 71.23 -12.11 -6.01
C PRO A 368 69.84 -12.16 -6.70
N GLU A 369 68.95 -13.00 -6.17
CA GLU A 369 67.46 -12.85 -6.17
C GLU A 369 66.70 -12.84 -7.53
N THR A 370 65.39 -13.12 -7.65
CA THR A 370 64.34 -13.76 -6.82
C THR A 370 63.17 -14.19 -7.75
N LYS A 371 62.47 -15.29 -7.44
CA LYS A 371 60.99 -15.43 -7.50
C LYS A 371 60.49 -16.82 -7.10
#